data_AF-A0A644SAQ1-F1
#
_entry.id   AF-A0A644SAQ1-F1
#
_cell.length_a   1.000
_cell.length_b   1.000
_cell.length_c   1.000
_cell.angle_alpha   90.00
_cell.angle_beta   90.00
_cell.angle_gamma   90.00
#
_symmetry.space_group_name_H-M   'P 1'
#
loop_
_entity.id
_entity.type
_entity.pdbx_description
1 polymer ?
#
loop_
_entity_poly.entity_id
_entity_poly.type
_entity_poly.pdbx_seq_one_letter_code
_entity_poly.pdbx_strand_id
1 'polypeptide(L)'
;MKKFYFMLIIAGIFAGCTASTNSTTAKNPNSSSTSAQASDIVVQKVDKDDVRDIIREEKMLAPDVSESELSFSAVGEGIAPLNTVSSAQALALAKRAAITDAYRQLASKLYGVKVNGKDTVKDAMLRSSTITAQVNGLIKNASIIDENFNQGLYRVNVELKIDADKWKELFAY
;
A
#
# COMPACT_ATOMS: atom_id res chain seq x y z
N MET A 1 -8.59 48.28 -5.76
CA MET A 1 -8.17 48.56 -4.36
C MET A 1 -9.20 47.98 -3.40
N LYS A 2 -8.85 46.90 -2.67
CA LYS A 2 -9.34 46.64 -1.31
C LYS A 2 -8.62 45.40 -0.75
N LYS A 3 -7.84 45.63 0.31
CA LYS A 3 -7.06 44.64 1.06
C LYS A 3 -7.94 44.15 2.21
N PHE A 4 -7.92 42.85 2.49
CA PHE A 4 -8.41 42.32 3.77
C PHE A 4 -7.29 41.48 4.39
N TYR A 5 -6.74 42.00 5.48
CA TYR A 5 -5.88 41.29 6.41
C TYR A 5 -6.76 40.61 7.46
N PHE A 6 -6.53 39.34 7.75
CA PHE A 6 -6.86 38.78 9.06
C PHE A 6 -5.87 37.68 9.42
N MET A 7 -5.11 37.98 10.47
CA MET A 7 -4.16 37.14 11.17
C MET A 7 -4.80 36.77 12.51
N LEU A 8 -4.87 35.49 12.87
CA LEU A 8 -4.94 35.12 14.29
C LEU A 8 -4.36 33.71 14.54
N ILE A 9 -3.29 33.73 15.31
CA ILE A 9 -2.52 32.63 15.91
C ILE A 9 -3.28 32.09 17.13
N ILE A 10 -3.39 30.77 17.30
CA ILE A 10 -3.45 30.14 18.64
C ILE A 10 -2.65 28.83 18.63
N ALA A 11 -1.60 28.83 19.46
CA ALA A 11 -0.77 27.69 19.81
C ALA A 11 -1.40 26.88 20.96
N GLY A 12 -1.15 25.57 20.99
CA GLY A 12 -1.56 24.68 22.07
C GLY A 12 -0.57 23.53 22.22
N ILE A 13 0.44 23.75 23.07
CA ILE A 13 1.44 22.79 23.51
C ILE A 13 0.80 21.92 24.60
N PHE A 14 0.89 20.59 24.47
CA PHE A 14 0.77 19.69 25.62
C PHE A 14 2.03 18.82 25.69
N ALA A 15 2.93 19.24 26.58
CA ALA A 15 3.98 18.41 27.14
C ALA A 15 3.41 17.71 28.38
N GLY A 16 3.56 16.39 28.44
CA GLY A 16 3.21 15.58 29.61
C GLY A 16 4.31 14.57 29.88
N CYS A 17 5.14 14.85 30.87
CA CYS A 17 6.13 13.94 31.44
C CYS A 17 5.45 12.95 32.39
N THR A 18 5.96 11.72 32.47
CA THR A 18 5.84 10.90 33.69
C THR A 18 7.20 10.28 34.02
N ALA A 19 7.58 10.39 35.29
CA ALA A 19 8.71 9.72 35.91
C ALA A 19 8.18 8.98 37.14
N SER A 20 8.60 7.74 37.36
CA SER A 20 8.53 7.02 38.65
C SER A 20 9.36 5.72 38.51
N THR A 21 10.55 5.57 39.11
CA THR A 21 10.85 5.05 40.47
C THR A 21 10.13 3.72 40.75
N ASN A 22 10.74 2.60 41.16
CA ASN A 22 11.90 2.29 41.99
C ASN A 22 12.30 0.82 41.75
N SER A 23 13.56 0.43 41.99
CA SER A 23 13.90 -0.50 43.08
C SER A 23 15.36 -0.95 43.02
N THR A 24 15.96 -0.79 44.19
CA THR A 24 17.28 -1.18 44.67
C THR A 24 17.46 -2.68 44.82
N THR A 25 18.64 -3.18 44.46
CA THR A 25 19.48 -4.11 45.26
C THR A 25 20.82 -4.28 44.53
N ALA A 26 21.90 -3.60 44.94
CA ALA A 26 22.83 -4.04 45.99
C ALA A 26 23.38 -5.47 45.77
N LYS A 27 24.65 -5.58 45.34
CA LYS A 27 25.76 -6.20 46.12
C LYS A 27 27.02 -6.45 45.28
N ASN A 28 28.01 -5.59 45.54
CA ASN A 28 29.45 -5.80 45.76
C ASN A 28 30.40 -6.46 44.72
N PRO A 29 31.69 -6.03 44.69
CA PRO A 29 32.70 -6.37 43.71
C PRO A 29 33.69 -7.47 44.20
N ASN A 30 34.62 -7.79 43.30
CA ASN A 30 35.96 -8.32 43.53
C ASN A 30 36.13 -9.76 44.04
N SER A 31 36.50 -10.61 43.08
CA SER A 31 37.76 -11.39 43.05
C SER A 31 38.26 -12.05 44.34
N SER A 32 38.27 -13.38 44.37
CA SER A 32 39.51 -14.19 44.39
C SER A 32 39.21 -15.68 44.63
N SER A 33 39.62 -16.51 43.66
CA SER A 33 40.31 -17.81 43.80
C SER A 33 39.87 -18.83 44.87
N THR A 34 39.54 -20.03 44.36
CA THR A 34 40.15 -21.34 44.72
C THR A 34 39.20 -22.46 45.16
N SER A 35 39.45 -23.60 44.52
CA SER A 35 39.21 -25.01 44.90
C SER A 35 37.85 -25.66 44.60
N ALA A 36 37.92 -26.49 43.55
CA ALA A 36 37.43 -27.87 43.50
C ALA A 36 35.93 -28.10 43.71
N GLN A 37 35.21 -28.35 42.60
CA GLN A 37 34.38 -29.55 42.42
C GLN A 37 34.05 -29.72 40.92
N ALA A 38 34.08 -30.96 40.48
CA ALA A 38 33.92 -31.38 39.10
C ALA A 38 32.47 -31.29 38.61
N SER A 39 32.27 -30.59 37.51
CA SER A 39 31.33 -30.97 36.45
C SER A 39 31.98 -30.61 35.12
N ASP A 40 32.01 -31.59 34.24
CA ASP A 40 32.70 -31.56 32.95
C ASP A 40 31.99 -30.59 32.00
N ILE A 41 32.53 -29.38 31.86
CA ILE A 41 32.11 -28.43 30.83
C ILE A 41 33.01 -28.68 29.62
N VAL A 42 32.58 -29.60 28.76
CA VAL A 42 33.17 -29.78 27.44
C VAL A 42 32.89 -28.52 26.64
N VAL A 43 33.87 -27.64 26.55
CA VAL A 43 33.84 -26.49 25.63
C VAL A 43 34.08 -27.04 24.24
N GLN A 44 32.98 -27.28 23.51
CA GLN A 44 33.04 -27.62 22.09
C GLN A 44 33.62 -26.41 21.35
N LYS A 45 34.86 -26.56 20.88
CA LYS A 45 35.51 -25.58 20.00
C LYS A 45 34.77 -25.62 18.68
N VAL A 46 33.85 -24.68 18.49
CA VAL A 46 33.24 -24.44 17.19
C VAL A 46 34.20 -23.61 16.37
N ASP A 47 34.63 -24.13 15.22
CA ASP A 47 35.48 -23.39 14.30
C ASP A 47 34.66 -22.26 13.66
N LYS A 48 35.28 -21.09 13.45
CA LYS A 48 34.57 -19.91 12.94
C LYS A 48 34.01 -20.11 11.53
N ASP A 49 34.57 -21.06 10.78
CA ASP A 49 34.10 -21.39 9.44
C ASP A 49 32.84 -22.28 9.47
N ASP A 50 32.72 -23.20 10.45
CA ASP A 50 31.48 -23.97 10.66
C ASP A 50 30.31 -23.05 11.04
N VAL A 51 30.56 -22.02 11.87
CA VAL A 51 29.52 -21.02 12.21
C VAL A 51 29.10 -20.19 10.99
N ARG A 52 30.01 -19.93 10.05
CA ARG A 52 29.67 -19.23 8.80
C ARG A 52 28.83 -20.08 7.87
N ASP A 53 29.04 -21.40 7.86
CA ASP A 53 28.28 -22.30 7.01
C ASP A 53 26.88 -22.54 7.58
N ILE A 54 26.69 -22.55 8.90
CA ILE A 54 25.37 -22.55 9.53
C ILE A 54 24.60 -21.24 9.27
N ILE A 55 25.27 -20.08 9.32
CA ILE A 55 24.65 -18.77 8.99
C ILE A 55 24.30 -18.68 7.49
N ARG A 56 25.08 -19.35 6.61
CA ARG A 56 24.75 -19.46 5.19
C ARG A 56 23.61 -20.43 4.98
N GLU A 57 23.59 -21.59 5.61
CA GLU A 57 22.53 -22.59 5.47
C GLU A 57 21.17 -22.10 5.99
N GLU A 58 21.11 -21.37 7.11
CA GLU A 58 19.86 -20.74 7.58
C GLU A 58 19.43 -19.52 6.74
N LYS A 59 20.32 -18.98 5.90
CA LYS A 59 20.02 -17.90 4.95
C LYS A 59 19.99 -18.40 3.50
N MET A 60 19.50 -19.62 3.27
CA MET A 60 19.40 -20.22 1.92
C MET A 60 18.03 -20.82 1.62
N LEU A 61 16.97 -20.22 2.15
CA LEU A 61 15.76 -20.10 1.35
C LEU A 61 15.90 -18.74 0.67
N ALA A 62 16.19 -18.77 -0.64
CA ALA A 62 15.93 -17.59 -1.46
C ALA A 62 14.52 -17.10 -1.07
N PRO A 63 14.31 -15.79 -0.77
CA PRO A 63 12.95 -15.33 -0.58
C PRO A 63 12.22 -15.75 -1.84
N ASP A 64 11.24 -16.65 -1.67
CA ASP A 64 10.37 -17.05 -2.74
C ASP A 64 9.74 -15.75 -3.23
N VAL A 65 10.21 -15.27 -4.39
CA VAL A 65 9.87 -13.95 -4.93
C VAL A 65 8.36 -13.88 -5.28
N SER A 66 7.63 -14.98 -5.08
CA SER A 66 6.18 -15.06 -5.19
C SER A 66 5.42 -14.64 -3.93
N GLU A 67 6.03 -14.61 -2.74
CA GLU A 67 5.34 -14.28 -1.49
C GLU A 67 5.14 -12.76 -1.30
N SER A 68 5.86 -11.91 -2.05
CA SER A 68 5.76 -10.45 -1.94
C SER A 68 5.22 -9.74 -3.18
N GLU A 69 4.70 -10.44 -4.20
CA GLU A 69 4.09 -9.77 -5.37
C GLU A 69 2.58 -9.57 -5.16
N LEU A 70 2.15 -8.33 -4.97
CA LEU A 70 0.73 -7.94 -4.98
C LEU A 70 0.26 -7.73 -6.43
N SER A 71 -0.87 -8.35 -6.78
CA SER A 71 -1.56 -8.12 -8.04
C SER A 71 -2.90 -7.41 -7.80
N PHE A 72 -3.17 -6.38 -8.61
CA PHE A 72 -4.41 -5.64 -8.62
C PHE A 72 -5.03 -5.73 -10.00
N SER A 73 -6.23 -6.28 -10.09
CA SER A 73 -6.98 -6.36 -11.35
C SER A 73 -8.25 -5.54 -11.35
N ALA A 74 -8.65 -5.05 -12.52
CA ALA A 74 -9.89 -4.33 -12.72
C ALA A 74 -10.45 -4.59 -14.13
N VAL A 75 -11.78 -4.56 -14.25
CA VAL A 75 -12.48 -4.79 -15.51
C VAL A 75 -13.15 -3.51 -15.93
N GLY A 76 -12.78 -2.97 -17.09
CA GLY A 76 -13.44 -1.81 -17.69
C GLY A 76 -14.36 -2.20 -18.82
N GLU A 77 -15.43 -1.43 -18.98
CA GLU A 77 -16.43 -1.64 -20.01
C GLU A 77 -16.61 -0.37 -20.85
N GLY A 78 -16.78 -0.55 -22.15
CA GLY A 78 -16.94 0.52 -23.12
C GLY A 78 -17.97 0.15 -24.15
N ILE A 79 -18.95 1.04 -24.35
CA ILE A 79 -20.03 0.82 -25.32
C ILE A 79 -19.71 1.59 -26.59
N ALA A 80 -19.87 0.94 -27.73
CA ALA A 80 -19.76 1.57 -29.03
C ALA A 80 -20.90 2.58 -29.24
N PRO A 81 -20.59 3.83 -29.62
CA PRO A 81 -21.64 4.80 -29.90
C PRO A 81 -22.40 4.43 -31.17
N LEU A 82 -23.70 4.75 -31.19
CA LEU A 82 -24.59 4.43 -32.32
C LEU A 82 -24.29 5.29 -33.57
N ASN A 83 -23.68 6.46 -33.40
CA ASN A 83 -23.41 7.44 -34.45
C ASN A 83 -21.96 7.36 -34.97
N THR A 84 -21.58 6.22 -35.54
CA THR A 84 -20.24 6.02 -36.11
C THR A 84 -20.26 5.88 -37.62
N VAL A 85 -19.19 6.32 -38.27
CA VAL A 85 -19.02 6.29 -39.73
C VAL A 85 -18.70 4.87 -40.22
N SER A 86 -18.03 4.07 -39.39
CA SER A 86 -17.71 2.67 -39.71
C SER A 86 -17.72 1.77 -38.47
N SER A 87 -17.91 0.47 -38.68
CA SER A 87 -17.81 -0.54 -37.62
C SER A 87 -16.44 -0.56 -36.95
N ALA A 88 -15.37 -0.33 -37.73
CA ALA A 88 -14.01 -0.20 -37.22
C ALA A 88 -13.85 1.02 -36.30
N GLN A 89 -14.49 2.15 -36.64
CA GLN A 89 -14.50 3.33 -35.77
C GLN A 89 -15.26 3.05 -34.47
N ALA A 90 -16.41 2.36 -34.56
CA ALA A 90 -17.21 1.97 -33.40
C ALA A 90 -16.42 1.09 -32.42
N LEU A 91 -15.71 0.09 -32.95
CA LEU A 91 -14.83 -0.78 -32.17
C LEU A 91 -13.71 0.02 -31.51
N ALA A 92 -13.02 0.89 -32.25
CA ALA A 92 -11.92 1.69 -31.70
C ALA A 92 -12.37 2.62 -30.56
N LEU A 93 -13.56 3.23 -30.69
CA LEU A 93 -14.15 4.06 -29.64
C LEU A 93 -14.55 3.24 -28.42
N ALA A 94 -15.19 2.09 -28.61
CA ALA A 94 -15.56 1.19 -27.52
C ALA A 94 -14.33 0.69 -26.77
N LYS A 95 -13.28 0.27 -27.48
CA LYS A 95 -11.99 -0.14 -26.89
C LYS A 95 -11.38 0.98 -26.05
N ARG A 96 -11.34 2.21 -26.56
CA ARG A 96 -10.79 3.36 -25.82
C ARG A 96 -11.58 3.66 -24.55
N ALA A 97 -12.91 3.61 -24.63
CA ALA A 97 -13.78 3.80 -23.48
C ALA A 97 -13.54 2.70 -22.42
N ALA A 98 -13.49 1.43 -22.83
CA ALA A 98 -13.26 0.30 -21.95
C ALA A 98 -11.89 0.37 -21.25
N ILE A 99 -10.83 0.70 -21.99
CA ILE A 99 -9.49 0.88 -21.41
C ILE A 99 -9.52 1.99 -20.35
N THR A 100 -10.06 3.16 -20.70
CA THR A 100 -10.11 4.31 -19.79
C THR A 100 -10.90 3.98 -18.52
N ASP A 101 -12.00 3.26 -18.66
CA ASP A 101 -12.80 2.80 -17.52
C ASP A 101 -12.05 1.78 -16.65
N ALA A 102 -11.34 0.84 -17.27
CA ALA A 102 -10.53 -0.15 -16.56
C ALA A 102 -9.45 0.53 -15.70
N TYR A 103 -8.73 1.49 -16.29
CA TYR A 103 -7.72 2.29 -15.57
C TYR A 103 -8.35 3.13 -14.45
N ARG A 104 -9.52 3.74 -14.67
CA ARG A 104 -10.25 4.47 -13.62
C ARG A 104 -10.62 3.57 -12.45
N GLN A 105 -11.13 2.38 -12.72
CA GLN A 105 -11.48 1.40 -11.69
C GLN A 105 -10.23 0.91 -10.93
N LEU A 106 -9.15 0.61 -11.64
CA LEU A 106 -7.88 0.21 -11.04
C LEU A 106 -7.31 1.35 -10.16
N ALA A 107 -7.34 2.59 -10.65
CA ALA A 107 -6.87 3.75 -9.89
C ALA A 107 -7.69 3.96 -8.62
N SER A 108 -9.00 3.75 -8.69
CA SER A 108 -9.89 3.84 -7.53
C SER A 108 -9.52 2.82 -6.47
N LYS A 109 -9.12 1.60 -6.88
CA LYS A 109 -8.66 0.55 -5.96
C LYS A 109 -7.30 0.86 -5.33
N LEU A 110 -6.39 1.50 -6.07
CA LEU A 110 -5.04 1.79 -5.60
C LEU A 110 -4.95 3.07 -4.75
N TYR A 111 -5.48 4.18 -5.26
CA TYR A 111 -5.30 5.51 -4.68
C TYR A 111 -6.49 5.96 -3.81
N GLY A 112 -7.57 5.18 -3.81
CA GLY A 112 -8.84 5.57 -3.21
C GLY A 112 -9.57 6.65 -4.03
N VAL A 113 -10.71 7.09 -3.50
CA VAL A 113 -11.60 8.05 -4.15
C VAL A 113 -11.87 9.21 -3.19
N LYS A 114 -11.62 10.45 -3.63
CA LYS A 114 -12.01 11.63 -2.85
C LYS A 114 -13.47 11.96 -3.13
N VAL A 115 -14.30 11.88 -2.10
CA VAL A 115 -15.73 12.20 -2.18
C VAL A 115 -15.96 13.57 -1.54
N ASN A 116 -16.48 14.52 -2.33
CA ASN A 116 -16.90 15.82 -1.84
C ASN A 116 -18.44 15.88 -1.89
N GLY A 117 -19.08 15.83 -0.71
CA GLY A 117 -20.49 16.16 -0.52
C GLY A 117 -20.59 17.31 0.48
N LYS A 118 -21.26 18.41 0.13
CA LYS A 118 -21.48 19.54 1.03
C LYS A 118 -22.74 19.40 1.89
N ASP A 119 -23.54 18.37 1.63
CA ASP A 119 -24.83 18.14 2.27
C ASP A 119 -24.74 16.98 3.27
N THR A 120 -25.45 17.08 4.39
CA THR A 120 -25.54 15.99 5.36
C THR A 120 -26.37 14.83 4.80
N VAL A 121 -26.17 13.59 5.26
CA VAL A 121 -26.92 12.40 4.77
C VAL A 121 -28.43 12.60 4.83
N LYS A 122 -28.91 13.35 5.85
CA LYS A 122 -30.31 13.72 6.00
C LYS A 122 -30.82 14.66 4.90
N ASP A 123 -29.98 15.62 4.49
CA ASP A 123 -30.32 16.59 3.44
C ASP A 123 -30.28 15.96 2.06
N ALA A 124 -29.39 15.00 1.81
CA ALA A 124 -29.31 14.29 0.53
C ALA A 124 -30.54 13.40 0.24
N MET A 125 -31.25 12.94 1.27
CA MET A 125 -32.50 12.17 1.11
C MET A 125 -33.72 13.07 0.82
N LEU A 126 -33.69 14.32 1.28
CA LEU A 126 -34.80 15.27 1.16
C LEU A 126 -34.62 16.27 0.02
N ARG A 127 -33.38 16.55 -0.38
CA ARG A 127 -32.99 17.53 -1.39
C ARG A 127 -32.20 16.84 -2.49
N SER A 128 -32.34 17.32 -3.73
CA SER A 128 -31.53 16.86 -4.86
C SER A 128 -30.08 17.30 -4.64
N SER A 129 -29.31 16.47 -3.93
CA SER A 129 -27.89 16.67 -3.66
C SER A 129 -27.04 15.92 -4.68
N THR A 130 -26.04 16.59 -5.25
CA THR A 130 -25.08 15.97 -6.16
C THR A 130 -23.79 15.65 -5.40
N ILE A 131 -23.48 14.36 -5.26
CA ILE A 131 -22.21 13.89 -4.71
C ILE A 131 -21.23 13.72 -5.87
N THR A 132 -20.05 14.31 -5.75
CA THR A 132 -18.98 14.17 -6.76
C THR A 132 -17.83 13.37 -6.18
N ALA A 133 -17.36 12.39 -6.96
CA ALA A 133 -16.26 11.50 -6.63
C ALA A 133 -15.18 11.64 -7.71
N GLN A 134 -13.93 11.84 -7.29
CA GLN A 134 -12.80 12.02 -8.21
C GLN A 134 -11.63 11.14 -7.81
N VAL A 135 -10.92 10.64 -8.82
CA VAL A 135 -9.73 9.81 -8.68
C VAL A 135 -8.59 10.53 -9.38
N ASN A 136 -7.53 10.82 -8.63
CA ASN A 136 -6.32 11.46 -9.14
C ASN A 136 -5.14 10.53 -8.84
N GLY A 137 -4.51 9.99 -9.88
CA GLY A 137 -3.39 9.07 -9.73
C GLY A 137 -2.74 8.75 -11.08
N LEU A 138 -1.46 8.39 -11.04
CA LEU A 138 -0.70 7.96 -12.21
C LEU A 138 -0.40 6.47 -12.10
N ILE A 139 -1.12 5.65 -12.87
CA ILE A 139 -0.85 4.22 -12.98
C ILE A 139 0.27 4.00 -13.99
N LYS A 140 1.32 3.29 -13.57
CA LYS A 140 2.40 2.82 -14.44
C LYS A 140 2.41 1.29 -14.42
N ASN A 141 2.89 0.67 -15.50
CA ASN A 141 3.07 -0.78 -15.61
C ASN A 141 1.80 -1.63 -15.45
N ALA A 142 0.60 -1.09 -15.69
CA ALA A 142 -0.58 -1.95 -15.85
C ALA A 142 -0.56 -2.60 -17.25
N SER A 143 -0.82 -3.89 -17.29
CA SER A 143 -0.92 -4.68 -18.52
C SER A 143 -2.37 -5.08 -18.76
N ILE A 144 -2.76 -5.16 -20.03
CA ILE A 144 -4.05 -5.73 -20.42
C ILE A 144 -3.88 -7.25 -20.48
N ILE A 145 -4.68 -7.99 -19.71
CA ILE A 145 -4.62 -9.46 -19.64
C ILE A 145 -5.67 -10.12 -20.54
N ASP A 146 -6.80 -9.45 -20.75
CA ASP A 146 -7.91 -9.98 -21.55
C ASP A 146 -8.68 -8.83 -22.21
N GLU A 147 -9.17 -9.09 -23.42
CA GLU A 147 -9.98 -8.17 -24.21
C GLU A 147 -11.07 -8.95 -24.94
N ASN A 148 -12.33 -8.52 -24.79
CA ASN A 148 -13.45 -9.14 -25.49
C ASN A 148 -14.37 -8.07 -26.08
N PHE A 149 -14.82 -8.30 -27.32
CA PHE A 149 -15.84 -7.47 -27.96
C PHE A 149 -17.04 -8.33 -28.33
N ASN A 150 -18.20 -7.99 -27.77
CA ASN A 150 -19.45 -8.69 -28.04
C ASN A 150 -20.60 -7.69 -28.18
N GLN A 151 -21.29 -7.73 -29.32
CA GLN A 151 -22.52 -6.97 -29.57
C GLN A 151 -22.44 -5.47 -29.24
N GLY A 152 -21.30 -4.82 -29.52
CA GLY A 152 -21.12 -3.38 -29.27
C GLY A 152 -20.63 -3.04 -27.86
N LEU A 153 -20.50 -4.02 -26.97
CA LEU A 153 -19.83 -3.89 -25.68
C LEU A 153 -18.39 -4.41 -25.80
N TYR A 154 -17.45 -3.58 -25.41
CA TYR A 154 -16.04 -3.92 -25.30
C TYR A 154 -15.67 -4.03 -23.82
N ARG A 155 -15.10 -5.17 -23.42
CA ARG A 155 -14.64 -5.45 -22.06
C ARG A 155 -13.13 -5.62 -22.08
N VAL A 156 -12.45 -4.97 -21.14
CA VAL A 156 -10.99 -5.04 -20.97
C VAL A 156 -10.69 -5.38 -19.52
N ASN A 157 -9.84 -6.37 -19.31
CA ASN A 157 -9.29 -6.69 -18.00
C ASN A 157 -7.85 -6.20 -17.93
N VAL A 158 -7.56 -5.36 -16.94
CA VAL A 158 -6.22 -4.82 -16.68
C VAL A 158 -5.70 -5.36 -15.36
N GLU A 159 -4.41 -5.67 -15.32
CA GLU A 159 -3.70 -6.12 -14.14
C GLU A 159 -2.46 -5.26 -13.91
N LEU A 160 -2.24 -4.89 -12.65
CA LEU A 160 -1.01 -4.28 -12.17
C LEU A 160 -0.35 -5.23 -11.17
N LYS A 161 0.93 -5.52 -11.37
CA LYS A 161 1.74 -6.24 -10.40
C LYS A 161 2.74 -5.30 -9.74
N ILE A 162 2.82 -5.34 -8.41
CA ILE A 162 3.71 -4.51 -7.62
C ILE A 162 4.25 -5.29 -6.43
N ASP A 163 5.49 -5.01 -6.06
CA ASP A 163 6.09 -5.53 -4.83
C ASP A 163 5.37 -4.96 -3.59
N ALA A 164 4.99 -5.84 -2.67
CA ALA A 164 4.25 -5.54 -1.45
C ALA A 164 5.00 -4.57 -0.54
N ASP A 165 6.32 -4.69 -0.43
CA ASP A 165 7.13 -3.84 0.44
C ASP A 165 7.21 -2.43 -0.14
N LYS A 166 7.39 -2.32 -1.47
CA LYS A 166 7.33 -1.03 -2.16
C LYS A 166 5.94 -0.40 -2.08
N TRP A 167 4.87 -1.19 -2.18
CA TRP A 167 3.52 -0.68 -2.05
C TRP A 167 3.27 -0.11 -0.65
N LYS A 168 3.71 -0.80 0.41
CA LYS A 168 3.64 -0.29 1.78
C LYS A 168 4.44 1.00 1.93
N GLU A 169 5.65 1.09 1.40
CA GLU A 169 6.45 2.32 1.46
C GLU A 169 5.75 3.51 0.76
N LEU A 170 5.09 3.29 -0.38
CA LEU A 170 4.45 4.34 -1.16
C LEU A 170 3.08 4.78 -0.63
N PHE A 171 2.37 3.91 0.08
CA PHE A 171 0.96 4.11 0.43
C PHE A 171 0.62 3.96 1.92
N ALA A 172 1.53 3.44 2.77
CA ALA A 172 1.35 3.47 4.21
C ALA A 172 1.70 4.87 4.72
N TYR A 173 0.69 5.57 5.24
CA TYR A 173 0.80 6.84 5.94
C TYR A 173 0.73 6.63 7.46
#